data_AF-X1G215-F1
#
_entry.id   AF-X1G215-F1
#
_cell.length_a   1.000
_cell.length_b   1.000
_cell.length_c   1.000
_cell.angle_alpha   90.00
_cell.angle_beta   90.00
_cell.angle_gamma   90.00
#
_symmetry.space_group_name_H-M   'P 1'
#
loop_
_entity.id
_entity.type
_entity.pdbx_description
1 polymer ?
#
loop_
_entity_poly.entity_id
_entity_poly.type
_entity_poly.pdbx_seq_one_letter_code
_entity_poly.pdbx_strand_id
1 'polypeptide(L)' 'MTYTTISIKDKTKKDLKNLLSTYNAKSMDELLKLLIIEAKKKKIDDFGIEFQKKLK' A
#
# COMPACT_ATOMS: atom_id res chain seq x y z
N MET A 1 -7.00 -7.56 17.50
CA MET A 1 -6.66 -6.83 16.26
C MET A 1 -5.20 -6.40 16.36
N THR A 2 -4.36 -6.87 15.46
CA THR A 2 -2.93 -6.54 15.43
C THR A 2 -2.75 -5.28 14.59
N TYR A 3 -2.26 -4.20 15.20
CA TYR A 3 -2.00 -2.95 14.49
C TYR A 3 -0.54 -2.93 14.06
N THR A 4 -0.30 -2.72 12.77
CA THR A 4 1.05 -2.52 12.23
C THR A 4 1.23 -1.05 11.94
N THR A 5 2.23 -0.44 12.58
CA THR A 5 2.60 0.96 12.30
C THR A 5 3.67 0.96 11.22
N ILE A 6 3.48 1.77 10.19
CA ILE A 6 4.44 1.96 9.10
C ILE A 6 4.88 3.41 9.04
N SER A 7 6.19 3.62 8.96
CA SER A 7 6.75 4.94 8.78
C SER A 7 6.85 5.25 7.28
N ILE A 8 6.25 6.36 6.86
CA ILE A 8 6.23 6.81 5.46
C ILE A 8 6.65 8.27 5.38
N LYS A 9 7.21 8.67 4.23
CA LYS A 9 7.56 10.06 3.98
C LYS A 9 6.31 10.94 3.99
N ASP A 10 6.43 12.18 4.46
CA ASP A 10 5.31 13.13 4.52
C ASP A 10 4.65 13.39 3.16
N LYS A 11 5.45 13.41 2.09
CA LYS A 11 4.93 13.50 0.72
C LYS A 11 4.00 12.33 0.40
N THR A 12 4.44 11.10 0.64
CA THR A 12 3.63 9.89 0.44
C THR A 12 2.37 9.90 1.29
N LYS A 13 2.42 10.43 2.51
CA LYS A 13 1.23 10.59 3.37
C LYS A 13 0.21 11.54 2.77
N LYS A 14 0.65 12.66 2.17
CA LYS A 14 -0.25 13.60 1.45
C LYS A 14 -0.87 12.93 0.23
N ASP A 15 -0.08 12.21 -0.56
CA ASP A 15 -0.57 11.52 -1.75
C ASP A 15 -1.61 10.44 -1.39
N LEU A 16 -1.36 9.66 -0.34
CA LEU A 16 -2.32 8.66 0.18
C LEU A 16 -3.64 9.29 0.65
N LYS A 17 -3.60 10.47 1.27
CA LYS A 17 -4.83 11.19 1.65
C LYS A 17 -5.65 11.61 0.43
N ASN A 18 -5.01 12.09 -0.62
CA ASN A 18 -5.69 12.45 -1.86
C ASN A 18 -6.31 11.21 -2.53
N LEU A 19 -5.57 10.11 -2.56
CA LEU A 19 -6.04 8.84 -3.10
C LEU A 19 -7.24 8.26 -2.34
N LEU A 20 -7.34 8.53 -1.03
CA LEU A 20 -8.46 8.09 -0.21
C LEU A 20 -9.79 8.67 -0.73
N SER A 21 -9.79 9.95 -1.13
CA SER A 21 -10.94 10.59 -1.78
C SER A 21 -11.18 10.06 -3.19
N THR A 22 -10.11 9.88 -3.99
CA THR A 22 -10.23 9.40 -5.38
C THR A 22 -10.82 7.99 -5.47
N TYR A 23 -10.39 7.09 -4.58
CA TYR A 23 -10.87 5.71 -4.54
C TYR A 23 -12.14 5.55 -3.70
N ASN A 24 -12.67 6.64 -3.13
CA ASN A 24 -13.80 6.63 -2.20
C ASN A 24 -13.66 5.57 -1.09
N ALA A 25 -12.44 5.39 -0.59
CA ALA A 25 -12.14 4.39 0.44
C ALA A 25 -12.56 4.92 1.82
N LYS A 26 -13.17 4.07 2.65
CA LYS A 26 -13.67 4.43 3.99
C LYS A 26 -12.55 4.57 5.01
N SER A 27 -11.39 3.96 4.73
CA SER A 27 -10.23 4.00 5.62
C SER A 27 -8.92 3.84 4.86
N MET A 28 -7.82 4.20 5.50
CA MET A 28 -6.47 4.00 4.94
C MET A 28 -6.16 2.51 4.74
N ASP A 29 -6.63 1.64 5.63
CA ASP A 29 -6.47 0.19 5.50
C ASP A 29 -7.17 -0.36 4.25
N GLU A 30 -8.41 0.09 4.00
CA GLU A 30 -9.15 -0.26 2.79
C GLU A 30 -8.46 0.25 1.53
N LEU A 31 -7.99 1.50 1.54
CA LEU A 31 -7.22 2.07 0.44
C LEU A 31 -5.97 1.23 0.15
N LEU A 32 -5.18 0.88 1.16
CA LEU A 32 -3.96 0.09 1.00
C LEU A 32 -4.26 -1.30 0.42
N LYS A 33 -5.35 -1.96 0.86
CA LYS A 33 -5.80 -3.23 0.28
C LYS A 33 -6.15 -3.10 -1.20
N LEU A 34 -6.89 -2.05 -1.57
CA LEU A 34 -7.23 -1.79 -2.98
C LEU A 34 -5.97 -1.56 -3.83
N LEU A 35 -5.03 -0.74 -3.33
CA LEU A 35 -3.77 -0.48 -4.02
C LEU A 35 -2.92 -1.75 -4.19
N ILE A 36 -2.88 -2.64 -3.19
CA ILE A 36 -2.20 -3.94 -3.28
C ILE A 36 -2.85 -4.83 -4.34
N ILE A 37 -4.18 -4.86 -4.42
CA ILE A 37 -4.91 -5.65 -5.43
C ILE A 37 -4.62 -5.11 -6.83
N GLU A 38 -4.70 -3.79 -7.02
CA GLU A 38 -4.42 -3.15 -8.31
C GLU A 38 -2.95 -3.34 -8.74
N ALA A 39 -2.01 -3.26 -7.79
CA ALA A 39 -0.59 -3.57 -8.02
C ALA A 39 -0.39 -5.02 -8.49
N LYS A 40 -1.09 -5.98 -7.88
CA LYS A 40 -1.05 -7.39 -8.28
C LYS A 40 -1.67 -7.62 -9.67
N LYS A 41 -2.82 -6.99 -9.97
CA LYS A 41 -3.48 -7.11 -11.28
C LYS A 41 -2.66 -6.54 -12.43
N LYS A 42 -1.90 -5.46 -12.19
CA LYS A 42 -1.01 -4.85 -13.19
C LYS A 42 0.29 -5.63 -13.44
N LYS A 43 0.46 -6.83 -12.86
CA LYS A 43 1.73 -7.58 -12.88
C LYS A 43 2.90 -6.69 -12.47
N ILE A 44 2.84 -6.09 -11.28
CA ILE A 44 4.09 -5.76 -10.58
C ILE A 44 4.68 -7.10 -10.10
N ASP A 45 5.14 -7.91 -11.05
CA ASP A 45 5.73 -9.24 -10.80
C ASP A 45 7.13 -9.13 -10.14
N ASP A 46 7.69 -7.92 -9.98
CA ASP A 46 9.02 -7.71 -9.37
C ASP A 46 8.99 -7.35 -7.87
N PHE A 47 7.96 -7.77 -7.13
CA PHE A 47 8.17 -8.11 -5.70
C PHE A 47 8.49 -9.61 -5.52
N GLY A 48 8.79 -10.31 -6.61
CA GLY A 48 9.21 -11.71 -6.64
C GLY A 48 10.61 -11.91 -6.07
N ILE A 49 10.69 -12.75 -5.04
CA ILE A 49 11.92 -13.34 -4.46
C ILE A 49 12.89 -12.35 -3.76
N GLU A 50 13.28 -11.24 -4.37
CA GLU A 50 14.25 -10.31 -3.77
C GLU A 50 13.72 -9.57 -2.54
N PHE A 51 12.45 -9.15 -2.57
CA PHE A 51 11.81 -8.49 -1.43
C PHE A 51 11.64 -9.47 -0.25
N GLN A 52 11.31 -10.73 -0.53
CA GLN A 52 11.21 -11.77 0.51
C GLN A 52 12.57 -12.14 1.10
N LYS A 53 13.66 -12.08 0.32
CA LYS A 53 15.02 -12.32 0.84
C LYS A 53 15.51 -11.24 1.81
N LYS A 54 15.08 -9.98 1.64
CA LYS A 54 15.46 -8.86 2.52
C LYS A 54 14.68 -8.79 3.84
N LEU A 55 13.68 -9.64 4.04
CA LEU A 55 12.88 -9.73 5.28
C LEU A 55 13.33 -10.88 6.22
N LYS A 56 14.42 -11.59 5.87
CA LYS A 56 15.11 -12.51 6.78
C LYS A 56 16.23 -11.79 7.53
#